data_AF-A0A9P5YUH6-F1
#
_entry.id   AF-A0A9P5YUH6-F1
#
_cell.length_a   1.000
_cell.length_b   1.000
_cell.length_c   1.000
_cell.angle_alpha   90.00
_cell.angle_beta   90.00
_cell.angle_gamma   90.00
#
_symmetry.space_group_name_H-M   'P 1'
#
loop_
_entity.id
_entity.type
_entity.pdbx_description
1 polymer ?
#
loop_
_entity_poly.entity_id
_entity_poly.type
_entity_poly.pdbx_seq_one_letter_code
_entity_poly.pdbx_strand_id
1 'polypeptide(L)'
;MATKYDYYSQDSVDTAVLGKPYLLKPELRSTQHWPRPLSTLTQRIQLQLRHRLGITVSFPSLPWDSARRRNHSASSSSFTTYTPPKRLSVFLRRGLYATLLTPLFILVLVILYGGVPPSYSDVKRKEWALPQHHWVSTISRMMGGTRGARSMRGVEEEDSEAHEIYLRFPDHVWGHGLNNVLQEAILSAHLTLTTSSRTPVFEPYTWSHLSLPYTLYDFALRPTRVPLSAFVGGILTGATAVNESTSNGDGAARHAVSADYFKHVCPQSEIVEVVYGHDGRSEDGETLPAPSYSADGREILVWFESRLRAPDVSGKRCVVIREDGDKVPGARRVFDTDFFGAGDRILRILPELLESPVLKHFEWSPIVQRAVDRSIGAVFAASGTEESYPLSEGISSPTPLSPPAQLEGVLAVHLRRGDYGRHCVRLAQWSSQYLGVNRALGDKFGFVDVEEHDDGDSEDERDAMKAKRREAYYLEHCLPSVPQIVRRLNEVRAEYELGRSDSLSDSTLTPRLRNVYVLTNGWPSFVDELRKALMEDGWEGVVATQDLERGIRGAGERWPAWYYGSSSSSDSRVGKSGFAGLTREERGVGVAVDMGIAERAEVFVGNGFSSLSANIVMLRMARGFGRDVNRLL
;
A
#
# COMPACT_ATOMS: atom_id res chain seq x y z
N MET A 1 4.23 18.34 12.15
CA MET A 1 3.85 17.00 12.62
C MET A 1 2.49 16.67 12.03
N ALA A 2 2.45 15.93 10.93
CA ALA A 2 1.22 15.38 10.37
C ALA A 2 1.34 13.86 10.48
N THR A 3 0.61 13.26 11.41
CA THR A 3 0.44 11.81 11.53
C THR A 3 -0.40 11.34 10.35
N LYS A 4 0.23 10.66 9.38
CA LYS A 4 -0.41 10.21 8.14
C LYS A 4 -0.99 8.80 8.34
N TYR A 5 -2.21 8.58 7.87
CA TYR A 5 -2.80 7.24 7.73
C TYR A 5 -2.20 6.52 6.52
N ASP A 6 -0.90 6.24 6.58
CA ASP A 6 -0.18 5.73 5.42
C ASP A 6 -0.19 4.21 5.39
N TYR A 7 -1.13 3.63 4.64
CA TYR A 7 -1.17 2.20 4.29
C TYR A 7 -0.07 1.80 3.30
N TYR A 8 0.79 2.74 2.97
CA TYR A 8 2.00 2.54 2.20
C TYR A 8 2.99 1.65 2.97
N SER A 9 3.10 1.78 4.30
CA SER A 9 4.26 1.30 5.07
C SER A 9 4.46 -0.23 5.13
N GLN A 10 5.72 -0.64 4.87
CA GLN A 10 6.33 -1.97 5.04
C GLN A 10 6.18 -2.97 3.88
N ASP A 11 7.21 -3.03 3.02
CA ASP A 11 7.49 -4.17 2.12
C ASP A 11 8.26 -5.25 2.90
N SER A 12 7.88 -6.51 2.72
CA SER A 12 8.34 -7.65 3.51
C SER A 12 9.77 -8.04 3.12
N VAL A 13 10.79 -7.63 3.88
CA VAL A 13 12.11 -8.29 3.82
C VAL A 13 12.76 -8.39 5.20
N ASP A 14 12.06 -8.08 6.30
CA ASP A 14 12.67 -8.13 7.64
C ASP A 14 12.80 -9.56 8.24
N THR A 15 12.78 -10.61 7.41
CA THR A 15 13.04 -11.99 7.87
C THR A 15 14.05 -12.72 6.97
N ALA A 16 15.34 -12.51 7.21
CA ALA A 16 16.38 -13.48 6.87
C ALA A 16 17.60 -13.39 7.82
N VAL A 17 17.85 -14.53 8.49
CA VAL A 17 19.07 -15.01 9.15
C VAL A 17 19.49 -14.39 10.49
N LEU A 18 19.10 -15.07 11.57
CA LEU A 18 19.79 -15.06 12.87
C LEU A 18 21.20 -15.67 12.72
N GLY A 19 22.23 -14.91 13.08
CA GLY A 19 23.61 -15.40 13.11
C GLY A 19 24.60 -14.44 13.77
N LYS A 20 24.59 -14.39 15.12
CA LYS A 20 25.60 -13.88 16.08
C LYS A 20 25.33 -12.52 16.76
N PRO A 21 25.54 -12.41 18.09
CA PRO A 21 25.32 -11.18 18.84
C PRO A 21 26.58 -10.31 18.82
N TYR A 22 26.46 -9.05 18.38
CA TYR A 22 27.51 -8.05 18.60
C TYR A 22 27.03 -6.97 19.56
N LEU A 23 27.79 -6.85 20.65
CA LEU A 23 27.68 -5.88 21.73
C LEU A 23 27.82 -4.45 21.19
N LEU A 24 26.80 -3.63 21.39
CA LEU A 24 26.87 -2.18 21.16
C LEU A 24 27.73 -1.52 22.25
N LYS A 25 28.84 -0.88 21.84
CA LYS A 25 29.49 0.18 22.63
C LYS A 25 29.03 1.55 22.10
N PRO A 26 28.79 2.55 22.96
CA PRO A 26 28.47 3.89 22.53
C PRO A 26 29.76 4.71 22.37
N GLU A 27 29.94 5.38 21.24
CA GLU A 27 30.88 6.50 21.14
C GLU A 27 30.16 7.80 20.81
N LEU A 28 30.41 8.76 21.69
CA LEU A 28 30.06 10.17 21.63
C LEU A 28 31.11 10.95 20.83
N ARG A 29 30.67 11.89 19.98
CA ARG A 29 31.19 13.28 19.76
C ARG A 29 30.44 13.89 18.55
N SER A 30 29.60 14.94 18.69
CA SER A 30 29.88 16.38 18.86
C SER A 30 30.65 16.99 17.68
N THR A 31 30.07 17.83 16.82
CA THR A 31 29.80 19.29 17.00
C THR A 31 28.86 19.78 15.85
N GLN A 32 27.69 20.37 16.12
CA GLN A 32 27.34 21.80 16.31
C GLN A 32 27.51 22.76 15.12
N HIS A 33 26.38 23.12 14.48
CA HIS A 33 26.08 24.46 13.95
C HIS A 33 24.64 24.86 14.32
N TRP A 34 24.49 26.04 14.93
CA TRP A 34 23.23 26.61 15.42
C TRP A 34 22.54 27.52 14.38
N PRO A 35 21.22 27.72 14.49
CA PRO A 35 20.70 29.09 14.35
C PRO A 35 19.67 29.52 15.42
N ARG A 36 19.92 30.73 15.97
CA ARG A 36 19.04 31.85 16.44
C ARG A 36 17.83 31.60 17.40
N PRO A 37 17.49 32.59 18.27
CA PRO A 37 16.88 32.34 19.58
C PRO A 37 15.35 32.17 19.60
N LEU A 38 14.91 31.38 20.59
CA LEU A 38 13.56 30.91 20.93
C LEU A 38 12.47 31.97 21.23
N SER A 39 12.76 33.27 21.12
CA SER A 39 11.84 34.33 21.58
C SER A 39 10.68 34.62 20.62
N THR A 40 10.83 34.33 19.32
CA THR A 40 9.80 34.62 18.29
C THR A 40 8.72 33.54 18.20
N LEU A 41 9.03 32.30 18.57
CA LEU A 41 8.10 31.17 18.53
C LEU A 41 7.05 31.26 19.65
N THR A 42 7.46 31.68 20.84
CA THR A 42 6.58 31.86 22.00
C THR A 42 5.58 33.01 21.80
N GLN A 43 6.02 34.12 21.18
CA GLN A 43 5.12 35.22 20.81
C GLN A 43 4.09 34.81 19.73
N ARG A 44 4.49 34.00 18.75
CA ARG A 44 3.56 33.50 17.71
C ARG A 44 2.51 32.54 18.28
N ILE A 45 2.89 31.69 19.23
CA ILE A 45 1.97 30.78 19.92
C ILE A 45 0.98 31.57 20.80
N GLN A 46 1.44 32.60 21.51
CA GLN A 46 0.55 33.47 22.31
C GLN A 46 -0.47 34.21 21.45
N LEU A 47 -0.07 34.74 20.29
CA LEU A 47 -0.99 35.42 19.37
C LEU A 47 -2.04 34.49 18.77
N GLN A 48 -1.68 33.23 18.45
CA GLN A 48 -2.65 32.26 17.92
C GLN A 48 -3.63 31.73 18.97
N LEU A 49 -3.18 31.49 20.21
CA LEU A 49 -4.05 31.04 21.29
C LEU A 49 -5.06 32.11 21.71
N ARG A 50 -4.66 33.39 21.71
CA ARG A 50 -5.54 34.51 22.05
C ARG A 50 -6.63 34.74 21.00
N HIS A 51 -6.33 34.55 19.71
CA HIS A 51 -7.26 34.83 18.61
C HIS A 51 -8.25 33.70 18.31
N ARG A 52 -7.91 32.43 18.63
CA ARG A 52 -8.78 31.28 18.32
C ARG A 52 -9.51 30.67 19.51
N LEU A 53 -8.98 30.81 20.72
CA LEU A 53 -9.50 30.10 21.90
C LEU A 53 -9.85 31.03 23.07
N GLY A 54 -9.54 32.33 22.98
CA GLY A 54 -9.84 33.30 24.05
C GLY A 54 -9.03 33.10 25.35
N ILE A 55 -7.95 32.31 25.31
CA ILE A 55 -7.15 31.95 26.49
C ILE A 55 -5.91 32.86 26.58
N THR A 56 -5.76 33.57 27.70
CA THR A 56 -4.52 34.30 28.08
C THR A 56 -3.69 33.46 29.06
N VAL A 57 -2.42 33.20 28.72
CA VAL A 57 -1.47 32.47 29.57
C VAL A 57 -0.32 33.38 29.98
N SER A 58 -0.16 33.60 31.28
CA SER A 58 0.93 34.39 31.88
C SER A 58 2.03 33.46 32.39
N PHE A 59 3.29 33.70 32.01
CA PHE A 59 4.45 33.02 32.59
C PHE A 59 5.13 33.93 33.64
N PRO A 60 5.59 33.41 34.79
CA PRO A 60 6.27 34.22 35.79
C PRO A 60 7.70 34.55 35.34
N SER A 61 8.08 35.83 35.46
CA SER A 61 9.43 36.32 35.22
C SER A 61 10.38 35.93 36.36
N LEU A 62 11.54 35.34 36.02
CA LEU A 62 12.63 35.09 36.96
C LEU A 62 13.38 36.40 37.30
N PRO A 63 13.76 36.66 38.57
CA PRO A 63 14.57 37.83 38.91
C PRO A 63 16.02 37.61 38.51
N TRP A 64 16.58 38.62 37.84
CA TRP A 64 17.99 38.76 37.53
C TRP A 64 18.68 39.42 38.73
N ASP A 65 19.58 38.72 39.41
CA ASP A 65 20.39 39.34 40.47
C ASP A 65 21.89 39.04 40.32
N SER A 66 22.64 40.12 40.45
CA SER A 66 24.06 40.30 40.18
C SER A 66 24.98 39.66 41.22
N ALA A 67 25.90 38.80 40.79
CA ALA A 67 26.97 38.27 41.64
C ALA A 67 28.13 39.28 41.78
N ARG A 68 28.24 39.90 42.96
CA ARG A 68 29.41 40.66 43.41
C ARG A 68 30.23 39.77 44.37
N ARG A 69 31.55 39.72 44.15
CA ARG A 69 32.57 38.92 44.85
C ARG A 69 32.50 38.99 46.39
N ARG A 70 32.81 37.87 47.06
CA ARG A 70 33.72 37.85 48.23
C ARG A 70 34.25 36.44 48.53
N ASN A 71 35.57 36.36 48.68
CA ASN A 71 36.31 35.23 49.25
C ASN A 71 35.96 35.08 50.74
N HIS A 72 35.95 33.85 51.27
CA HIS A 72 36.79 33.44 52.40
C HIS A 72 36.63 31.94 52.72
N SER A 73 37.73 31.41 53.22
CA SER A 73 38.06 30.05 53.59
C SER A 73 37.40 29.54 54.89
N ALA A 74 37.18 28.22 54.90
CA ALA A 74 37.41 27.27 55.99
C ALA A 74 36.63 27.36 57.32
N SER A 75 35.91 26.24 57.55
CA SER A 75 35.93 25.39 58.75
C SER A 75 34.80 25.46 59.78
N SER A 76 34.45 24.23 60.21
CA SER A 76 33.82 23.80 61.46
C SER A 76 32.28 23.79 61.57
N SER A 77 31.77 22.56 61.43
CA SER A 77 30.84 21.86 62.33
C SER A 77 29.58 22.56 62.86
N SER A 78 28.43 22.08 62.37
CA SER A 78 27.33 21.61 63.23
C SER A 78 26.32 20.80 62.38
N PHE A 79 26.32 19.47 62.55
CA PHE A 79 25.29 18.60 61.99
C PHE A 79 23.97 18.86 62.70
N THR A 80 23.14 19.71 62.10
CA THR A 80 21.72 19.79 62.44
C THR A 80 21.00 18.84 61.50
N THR A 81 20.27 17.86 62.03
CA THR A 81 19.41 16.96 61.25
C THR A 81 18.32 17.79 60.57
N TYR A 82 18.59 18.24 59.35
CA TYR A 82 17.67 19.00 58.52
C TYR A 82 16.58 18.05 58.02
N THR A 83 15.44 18.01 58.72
CA THR A 83 14.23 17.44 58.14
C THR A 83 13.81 18.36 56.99
N PRO A 84 13.78 17.90 55.73
CA PRO A 84 13.45 18.78 54.62
C PRO A 84 12.03 19.32 54.83
N PRO A 85 11.80 20.64 54.66
CA PRO A 85 10.49 21.21 54.86
C PRO A 85 9.49 20.50 53.96
N LYS A 86 8.34 20.08 54.50
CA LYS A 86 7.26 19.37 53.77
C LYS A 86 6.85 20.07 52.46
N ARG A 87 7.17 21.35 52.27
CA ARG A 87 6.96 22.11 51.03
C ARG A 87 7.90 21.72 49.88
N LEU A 88 9.17 21.37 50.16
CA LEU A 88 10.13 20.95 49.13
C LEU A 88 9.75 19.60 48.52
N SER A 89 9.22 18.67 49.33
CA SER A 89 8.73 17.38 48.83
C SER A 89 7.47 17.51 47.97
N VAL A 90 6.58 18.49 48.24
CA VAL A 90 5.41 18.77 47.41
C VAL A 90 5.81 19.41 46.08
N PHE A 91 6.77 20.34 46.07
CA PHE A 91 7.28 20.94 44.83
C PHE A 91 8.03 19.94 43.96
N LEU A 92 8.87 19.08 44.56
CA LEU A 92 9.56 18.00 43.84
C LEU A 92 8.57 16.97 43.30
N ARG A 93 7.53 16.60 44.07
CA ARG A 93 6.46 15.72 43.58
C ARG A 93 5.68 16.35 42.43
N ARG A 94 5.28 17.62 42.53
CA ARG A 94 4.57 18.34 41.45
C ARG A 94 5.43 18.51 40.20
N GLY A 95 6.72 18.81 40.36
CA GLY A 95 7.69 18.83 39.27
C GLY A 95 7.83 17.47 38.59
N LEU A 96 7.92 16.39 39.39
CA LEU A 96 8.00 15.02 38.88
C LEU A 96 6.73 14.58 38.14
N TYR A 97 5.54 14.91 38.66
CA TYR A 97 4.27 14.67 37.97
C TYR A 97 4.18 15.47 36.67
N ALA A 98 4.62 16.74 36.66
CA ALA A 98 4.64 17.54 35.44
C ALA A 98 5.60 16.94 34.40
N THR A 99 6.79 16.48 34.79
CA THR A 99 7.74 15.85 33.86
C THR A 99 7.28 14.50 33.32
N LEU A 100 6.51 13.73 34.11
CA LEU A 100 6.00 12.42 33.68
C LEU A 100 4.68 12.50 32.90
N LEU A 101 3.79 13.43 33.26
CA LEU A 101 2.47 13.56 32.63
C LEU A 101 2.48 14.41 31.37
N THR A 102 3.39 15.37 31.24
CA THR A 102 3.51 16.20 30.02
C THR A 102 3.78 15.36 28.76
N PRO A 103 4.75 14.44 28.71
CA PRO A 103 4.97 13.62 27.51
C PRO A 103 3.77 12.70 27.21
N LEU A 104 3.10 12.17 28.23
CA LEU A 104 1.87 11.39 28.05
C LEU A 104 0.74 12.25 27.47
N PHE A 105 0.56 13.47 27.98
CA PHE A 105 -0.43 14.41 27.49
C PHE A 105 -0.13 14.83 26.04
N ILE A 106 1.13 15.11 25.71
CA ILE A 106 1.56 15.40 24.35
C ILE A 106 1.29 14.20 23.44
N LEU A 107 1.61 12.98 23.87
CA LEU A 107 1.33 11.76 23.11
C LEU A 107 -0.17 11.60 22.84
N VAL A 108 -1.01 11.79 23.86
CA VAL A 108 -2.48 11.74 23.69
C VAL A 108 -2.95 12.82 22.73
N LEU A 109 -2.43 14.05 22.82
CA LEU A 109 -2.77 15.11 21.88
C LEU A 109 -2.33 14.78 20.45
N VAL A 110 -1.15 14.17 20.25
CA VAL A 110 -0.68 13.74 18.92
C VAL A 110 -1.60 12.66 18.35
N ILE A 111 -1.97 11.68 19.16
CA ILE A 111 -2.89 10.60 18.75
C ILE A 111 -4.27 11.17 18.40
N LEU A 112 -4.81 12.06 19.24
CA LEU A 112 -6.11 12.70 18.99
C LEU A 112 -6.07 13.63 17.78
N TYR A 113 -4.95 14.32 17.55
CA TYR A 113 -4.74 15.15 16.38
C TYR A 113 -4.72 14.33 15.08
N GLY A 114 -4.16 13.11 15.12
CA GLY A 114 -4.25 12.16 14.02
C GLY A 114 -5.69 11.76 13.69
N GLY A 115 -6.56 11.74 14.69
CA GLY A 115 -7.97 11.38 14.57
C GLY A 115 -8.20 9.88 14.69
N VAL A 116 -9.48 9.48 14.66
CA VAL A 116 -9.86 8.05 14.65
C VAL A 116 -9.99 7.57 13.19
N PRO A 117 -9.42 6.44 12.79
CA PRO A 117 -9.64 5.91 11.44
C PRO A 117 -11.13 5.53 11.20
N PRO A 118 -11.60 5.57 9.94
CA PRO A 118 -12.90 4.98 9.58
C PRO A 118 -12.94 3.49 9.94
N SER A 119 -14.10 3.00 10.40
CA SER A 119 -14.30 1.59 10.75
C SER A 119 -14.71 0.72 9.55
N TYR A 120 -15.22 1.34 8.46
CA TYR A 120 -15.81 0.67 7.30
C TYR A 120 -16.91 -0.35 7.67
N SER A 121 -17.63 -0.11 8.77
CA SER A 121 -18.75 -0.95 9.19
C SER A 121 -19.81 -1.10 8.10
N ASP A 122 -20.01 -0.06 7.30
CA ASP A 122 -21.03 0.00 6.27
C ASP A 122 -20.64 -0.87 5.06
N VAL A 123 -19.35 -0.84 4.71
CA VAL A 123 -18.76 -1.76 3.73
C VAL A 123 -18.90 -3.20 4.23
N LYS A 124 -18.58 -3.46 5.51
CA LYS A 124 -18.71 -4.79 6.10
C LYS A 124 -20.15 -5.31 6.09
N ARG A 125 -21.14 -4.46 6.37
CA ARG A 125 -22.56 -4.83 6.26
C ARG A 125 -22.97 -5.19 4.84
N LYS A 126 -22.45 -4.47 3.83
CA LYS A 126 -22.69 -4.79 2.41
C LYS A 126 -22.01 -6.10 2.00
N GLU A 127 -20.81 -6.34 2.49
CA GLU A 127 -20.09 -7.61 2.28
C GLU A 127 -20.90 -8.79 2.81
N TRP A 128 -21.47 -8.69 4.01
CA TRP A 128 -22.35 -9.75 4.56
C TRP A 128 -23.67 -9.93 3.83
N ALA A 129 -24.10 -8.94 3.04
CA ALA A 129 -25.33 -8.97 2.26
C ALA A 129 -25.11 -9.48 0.82
N LEU A 130 -23.89 -9.94 0.50
CA LEU A 130 -23.59 -10.49 -0.82
C LEU A 130 -24.46 -11.74 -1.10
N PRO A 131 -25.03 -11.91 -2.31
CA PRO A 131 -25.96 -13.00 -2.60
C PRO A 131 -25.41 -14.40 -2.30
N GLN A 132 -24.12 -14.62 -2.54
CA GLN A 132 -23.44 -15.88 -2.26
C GLN A 132 -23.23 -16.15 -0.77
N HIS A 133 -23.40 -15.18 0.13
CA HIS A 133 -23.40 -15.40 1.59
C HIS A 133 -24.77 -15.82 2.13
N HIS A 134 -25.74 -16.08 1.25
CA HIS A 134 -27.11 -16.43 1.60
C HIS A 134 -27.57 -17.75 0.96
N TRP A 135 -26.63 -18.63 0.58
CA TRP A 135 -26.86 -19.86 -0.18
C TRP A 135 -28.03 -20.73 0.33
N VAL A 136 -28.09 -20.99 1.65
CA VAL A 136 -29.16 -21.80 2.27
C VAL A 136 -30.55 -21.20 2.02
N SER A 137 -30.66 -19.87 2.03
CA SER A 137 -31.91 -19.16 1.73
C SER A 137 -32.21 -19.09 0.23
N THR A 138 -31.17 -19.00 -0.61
CA THR A 138 -31.28 -18.96 -2.07
C THR A 138 -31.80 -20.29 -2.63
N ILE A 139 -31.26 -21.42 -2.17
CA ILE A 139 -31.76 -22.76 -2.51
C ILE A 139 -33.18 -22.97 -1.99
N SER A 140 -33.46 -22.61 -0.72
CA SER A 140 -34.83 -22.74 -0.17
C SER A 140 -35.86 -21.95 -0.97
N ARG A 141 -35.46 -20.81 -1.57
CA ARG A 141 -36.33 -19.98 -2.41
C ARG A 141 -36.47 -20.53 -3.83
N MET A 142 -35.44 -21.17 -4.38
CA MET A 142 -35.50 -21.85 -5.69
C MET A 142 -36.29 -23.16 -5.61
N MET A 143 -36.10 -23.96 -4.56
CA MET A 143 -36.84 -25.21 -4.35
C MET A 143 -38.26 -24.99 -3.78
N GLY A 144 -38.51 -23.85 -3.10
CA GLY A 144 -39.83 -23.49 -2.56
C GLY A 144 -40.80 -22.85 -3.57
N GLY A 145 -40.40 -22.71 -4.84
CA GLY A 145 -41.20 -22.09 -5.91
C GLY A 145 -42.20 -23.02 -6.61
N THR A 146 -42.07 -24.35 -6.46
CA THR A 146 -43.02 -25.32 -7.02
C THR A 146 -44.09 -25.66 -5.99
N ARG A 147 -45.21 -24.94 -6.07
CA ARG A 147 -46.48 -25.35 -5.43
C ARG A 147 -46.83 -26.78 -5.87
N GLY A 148 -46.77 -27.72 -4.93
CA GLY A 148 -47.30 -29.06 -5.15
C GLY A 148 -46.84 -30.08 -4.12
N ALA A 149 -47.23 -29.90 -2.86
CA ALA A 149 -47.13 -30.96 -1.86
C ALA A 149 -47.94 -32.19 -2.33
N ARG A 150 -47.25 -33.21 -2.84
CA ARG A 150 -47.73 -34.60 -2.85
C ARG A 150 -46.54 -35.55 -2.71
N SER A 151 -46.53 -36.21 -1.55
CA SER A 151 -45.94 -37.50 -1.27
C SER A 151 -45.65 -38.34 -2.52
N MET A 152 -44.37 -38.51 -2.87
CA MET A 152 -43.88 -39.73 -3.50
C MET A 152 -42.58 -40.16 -2.84
N ARG A 153 -42.66 -41.38 -2.33
CA ARG A 153 -41.62 -42.20 -1.73
C ARG A 153 -40.94 -42.92 -2.90
N GLY A 154 -39.63 -42.79 -3.02
CA GLY A 154 -38.82 -43.57 -3.97
C GLY A 154 -38.51 -42.85 -5.28
N VAL A 155 -37.47 -42.02 -5.26
CA VAL A 155 -36.56 -41.79 -6.37
C VAL A 155 -35.18 -41.81 -5.74
N GLU A 156 -34.29 -42.65 -6.25
CA GLU A 156 -32.89 -42.74 -5.82
C GLU A 156 -32.25 -41.35 -5.98
N GLU A 157 -31.70 -40.82 -4.88
CA GLU A 157 -30.91 -39.58 -4.82
C GLU A 157 -29.59 -39.80 -5.57
N GLU A 158 -29.66 -39.74 -6.89
CA GLU A 158 -28.49 -39.56 -7.75
C GLU A 158 -28.71 -38.28 -8.56
N ASP A 159 -28.87 -37.16 -7.84
CA ASP A 159 -28.77 -35.83 -8.40
C ASP A 159 -27.64 -35.11 -7.70
N SER A 160 -26.64 -34.75 -8.49
CA SER A 160 -25.51 -33.92 -8.11
C SER A 160 -25.99 -32.58 -7.53
N GLU A 161 -26.28 -32.53 -6.23
CA GLU A 161 -26.28 -31.27 -5.50
C GLU A 161 -24.86 -30.73 -5.60
N ALA A 162 -24.67 -29.71 -6.43
CA ALA A 162 -23.43 -28.96 -6.50
C ALA A 162 -23.19 -28.28 -5.14
N HIS A 163 -22.62 -29.01 -4.19
CA HIS A 163 -22.26 -28.47 -2.90
C HIS A 163 -21.18 -27.40 -3.09
N GLU A 164 -21.38 -26.22 -2.50
CA GLU A 164 -20.35 -25.18 -2.47
C GLU A 164 -19.13 -25.72 -1.73
N ILE A 165 -18.04 -25.93 -2.47
CA ILE A 165 -16.74 -26.33 -1.96
C ILE A 165 -15.80 -25.13 -1.95
N TYR A 166 -15.05 -24.94 -0.87
CA TYR A 166 -14.25 -23.74 -0.64
C TYR A 166 -12.75 -24.07 -0.50
N LEU A 167 -11.91 -23.07 -0.79
CA LEU A 167 -10.49 -23.09 -0.48
C LEU A 167 -10.09 -21.79 0.23
N ARG A 168 -9.47 -21.92 1.41
CA ARG A 168 -9.13 -20.77 2.27
C ARG A 168 -7.64 -20.74 2.60
N PHE A 169 -7.05 -19.56 2.54
CA PHE A 169 -5.65 -19.26 2.92
C PHE A 169 -5.64 -18.31 4.13
N PRO A 170 -5.87 -18.80 5.36
CA PRO A 170 -5.97 -17.96 6.55
C PRO A 170 -4.64 -17.33 7.00
N ASP A 171 -3.50 -17.92 6.62
CA ASP A 171 -2.18 -17.57 7.15
C ASP A 171 -1.42 -16.51 6.30
N HIS A 172 -2.17 -15.76 5.49
CA HIS A 172 -1.70 -14.63 4.68
C HIS A 172 -0.89 -13.59 5.47
N VAL A 173 -0.07 -12.82 4.76
CA VAL A 173 0.71 -11.72 5.34
C VAL A 173 -0.18 -10.67 6.01
N TRP A 174 0.21 -10.22 7.20
CA TRP A 174 -0.54 -9.25 8.01
C TRP A 174 0.41 -8.24 8.65
N GLY A 175 -0.10 -7.06 9.04
CA GLY A 175 0.73 -6.01 9.64
C GLY A 175 1.64 -5.27 8.64
N HIS A 176 1.50 -5.58 7.35
CA HIS A 176 2.21 -4.96 6.25
C HIS A 176 1.30 -4.03 5.43
N GLY A 177 1.90 -3.22 4.55
CA GLY A 177 1.16 -2.37 3.62
C GLY A 177 0.22 -3.17 2.71
N LEU A 178 -0.88 -2.55 2.28
CA LEU A 178 -1.95 -3.19 1.49
C LEU A 178 -1.42 -4.01 0.31
N ASN A 179 -0.35 -3.52 -0.34
CA ASN A 179 0.15 -4.08 -1.58
C ASN A 179 0.73 -5.49 -1.44
N ASN A 180 1.34 -5.83 -0.30
CA ASN A 180 1.80 -7.20 -0.04
C ASN A 180 0.60 -8.15 0.11
N VAL A 181 -0.42 -7.71 0.85
CA VAL A 181 -1.67 -8.46 1.03
C VAL A 181 -2.43 -8.63 -0.29
N LEU A 182 -2.44 -7.59 -1.12
CA LEU A 182 -3.10 -7.63 -2.43
C LEU A 182 -2.42 -8.62 -3.38
N GLN A 183 -1.08 -8.70 -3.36
CA GLN A 183 -0.34 -9.67 -4.16
C GLN A 183 -0.70 -11.12 -3.78
N GLU A 184 -0.72 -11.43 -2.48
CA GLU A 184 -1.14 -12.75 -2.00
C GLU A 184 -2.62 -13.04 -2.32
N ALA A 185 -3.52 -12.07 -2.10
CA ALA A 185 -4.93 -12.23 -2.40
C ALA A 185 -5.19 -12.54 -3.89
N ILE A 186 -4.47 -11.87 -4.79
CA ILE A 186 -4.54 -12.13 -6.24
C ILE A 186 -4.06 -13.54 -6.56
N LEU A 187 -2.92 -13.96 -6.03
CA LEU A 187 -2.35 -15.27 -6.34
C LEU A 187 -3.12 -16.43 -5.71
N SER A 188 -3.59 -16.30 -4.47
CA SER A 188 -4.41 -17.32 -3.82
C SER A 188 -5.77 -17.48 -4.52
N ALA A 189 -6.38 -16.39 -4.97
CA ALA A 189 -7.60 -16.46 -5.77
C ALA A 189 -7.33 -17.08 -7.15
N HIS A 190 -6.24 -16.69 -7.82
CA HIS A 190 -5.83 -17.26 -9.10
C HIS A 190 -5.63 -18.78 -8.98
N LEU A 191 -4.79 -19.21 -8.04
CA LEU A 191 -4.52 -20.62 -7.74
C LEU A 191 -5.81 -21.38 -7.44
N THR A 192 -6.70 -20.83 -6.62
CA THR A 192 -7.98 -21.49 -6.31
C THR A 192 -8.78 -21.74 -7.57
N LEU A 193 -8.93 -20.73 -8.42
CA LEU A 193 -9.75 -20.77 -9.63
C LEU A 193 -9.12 -21.60 -10.76
N THR A 194 -7.79 -21.71 -10.83
CA THR A 194 -7.10 -22.46 -11.90
C THR A 194 -6.81 -23.91 -11.52
N THR A 195 -6.49 -24.19 -10.26
CA THR A 195 -6.09 -25.55 -9.82
C THR A 195 -7.25 -26.37 -9.29
N SER A 196 -8.40 -25.74 -8.99
CA SER A 196 -9.53 -26.41 -8.37
C SER A 196 -10.87 -25.87 -8.85
N SER A 197 -11.92 -26.67 -8.72
CA SER A 197 -13.31 -26.22 -8.89
C SER A 197 -13.87 -25.59 -7.61
N ARG A 198 -13.02 -25.01 -6.76
CA ARG A 198 -13.41 -24.44 -5.45
C ARG A 198 -13.68 -22.95 -5.52
N THR A 199 -14.50 -22.49 -4.59
CA THR A 199 -14.76 -21.07 -4.36
C THR A 199 -13.66 -20.46 -3.50
N PRO A 200 -12.99 -19.38 -3.94
CA PRO A 200 -11.97 -18.70 -3.15
C PRO A 200 -12.59 -18.03 -1.92
N VAL A 201 -11.86 -18.07 -0.81
CA VAL A 201 -12.23 -17.37 0.43
C VAL A 201 -11.29 -16.21 0.65
N PHE A 202 -11.82 -14.98 0.68
CA PHE A 202 -11.03 -13.78 0.90
C PHE A 202 -10.99 -13.39 2.38
N GLU A 203 -9.81 -12.94 2.81
CA GLU A 203 -9.55 -12.48 4.18
C GLU A 203 -9.68 -10.95 4.27
N PRO A 204 -10.02 -10.40 5.45
CA PRO A 204 -9.95 -8.96 5.67
C PRO A 204 -8.49 -8.50 5.69
N TYR A 205 -8.24 -7.26 5.28
CA TYR A 205 -6.93 -6.64 5.44
C TYR A 205 -6.62 -6.45 6.94
N THR A 206 -5.70 -7.27 7.47
CA THR A 206 -5.38 -7.32 8.90
C THR A 206 -4.07 -6.61 9.18
N TRP A 207 -4.11 -5.52 9.95
CA TRP A 207 -2.92 -4.84 10.47
C TRP A 207 -2.47 -5.41 11.82
N SER A 208 -3.41 -5.91 12.62
CA SER A 208 -3.12 -6.46 13.94
C SER A 208 -4.16 -7.48 14.37
N HIS A 209 -3.73 -8.54 15.04
CA HIS A 209 -4.61 -9.55 15.61
C HIS A 209 -5.23 -9.14 16.96
N LEU A 210 -4.92 -7.95 17.48
CA LEU A 210 -5.56 -7.44 18.70
C LEU A 210 -7.10 -7.48 18.56
N SER A 211 -7.77 -7.76 19.67
CA SER A 211 -9.23 -7.77 19.75
C SER A 211 -9.83 -6.36 19.76
N LEU A 212 -9.00 -5.33 19.96
CA LEU A 212 -9.41 -3.93 19.90
C LEU A 212 -9.66 -3.51 18.44
N PRO A 213 -10.57 -2.54 18.20
CA PRO A 213 -10.84 -2.05 16.84
C PRO A 213 -9.68 -1.25 16.23
N TYR A 214 -8.79 -0.72 17.07
CA TYR A 214 -7.65 0.08 16.67
C TYR A 214 -6.37 -0.37 17.38
N THR A 215 -5.24 -0.20 16.71
CA THR A 215 -3.89 -0.34 17.25
C THR A 215 -3.09 0.95 17.04
N LEU A 216 -2.05 1.16 17.84
CA LEU A 216 -1.16 2.31 17.73
C LEU A 216 0.04 1.94 16.86
N TYR A 217 0.28 2.69 15.79
CA TYR A 217 1.44 2.53 14.92
C TYR A 217 1.92 3.90 14.44
N ASP A 218 3.23 4.15 14.56
CA ASP A 218 3.86 5.44 14.20
C ASP A 218 3.11 6.66 14.78
N PHE A 219 2.79 6.58 16.08
CA PHE A 219 2.04 7.60 16.82
C PHE A 219 0.64 7.92 16.28
N ALA A 220 0.08 7.06 15.42
CA ALA A 220 -1.27 7.19 14.86
C ALA A 220 -2.11 5.94 15.16
N LEU A 221 -3.42 6.12 15.32
CA LEU A 221 -4.35 4.99 15.37
C LEU A 221 -4.48 4.38 13.97
N ARG A 222 -4.51 3.05 13.90
CA ARG A 222 -4.82 2.29 12.69
C ARG A 222 -5.91 1.27 12.99
N PRO A 223 -6.88 1.01 12.10
CA PRO A 223 -7.79 -0.11 12.25
C PRO A 223 -6.99 -1.41 12.38
N THR A 224 -7.38 -2.28 13.30
CA THR A 224 -6.76 -3.61 13.39
C THR A 224 -7.12 -4.47 12.19
N ARG A 225 -8.34 -4.29 11.65
CA ARG A 225 -8.84 -4.94 10.45
C ARG A 225 -9.65 -3.95 9.61
N VAL A 226 -9.52 -4.06 8.30
CA VAL A 226 -10.34 -3.35 7.32
C VAL A 226 -10.92 -4.41 6.37
N PRO A 227 -12.22 -4.37 6.01
CA PRO A 227 -12.76 -5.24 4.98
C PRO A 227 -11.95 -5.09 3.69
N LEU A 228 -11.50 -6.19 3.07
CA LEU A 228 -10.77 -6.12 1.80
C LEU A 228 -11.62 -5.44 0.71
N SER A 229 -12.94 -5.63 0.78
CA SER A 229 -13.99 -4.98 -0.02
C SER A 229 -14.03 -3.44 0.11
N ALA A 230 -13.33 -2.86 1.09
CA ALA A 230 -13.15 -1.40 1.16
C ALA A 230 -12.14 -0.91 0.11
N PHE A 231 -11.16 -1.74 -0.28
CA PHE A 231 -10.13 -1.38 -1.25
C PHE A 231 -10.45 -1.88 -2.65
N VAL A 232 -10.80 -3.16 -2.77
CA VAL A 232 -10.99 -3.85 -4.05
C VAL A 232 -12.41 -4.40 -4.19
N GLY A 233 -12.80 -4.69 -5.42
CA GLY A 233 -14.10 -5.23 -5.84
C GLY A 233 -13.92 -6.49 -6.71
N GLY A 234 -14.89 -6.72 -7.60
CA GLY A 234 -14.89 -7.85 -8.53
C GLY A 234 -14.79 -9.24 -7.87
N ILE A 235 -14.19 -10.18 -8.61
CA ILE A 235 -14.11 -11.60 -8.22
C ILE A 235 -13.37 -11.78 -6.87
N LEU A 236 -12.36 -10.95 -6.58
CA LEU A 236 -11.56 -11.04 -5.35
C LEU A 236 -12.37 -10.89 -4.06
N THR A 237 -13.46 -10.12 -4.10
CA THR A 237 -14.32 -9.89 -2.92
C THR A 237 -15.76 -10.32 -3.17
N GLY A 238 -15.97 -11.07 -4.26
CA GLY A 238 -17.26 -11.65 -4.60
C GLY A 238 -18.31 -10.63 -5.07
N ALA A 239 -17.90 -9.43 -5.49
CA ALA A 239 -18.81 -8.57 -6.24
C ALA A 239 -19.00 -9.18 -7.64
N THR A 240 -20.26 -9.29 -8.06
CA THR A 240 -20.64 -9.77 -9.39
C THR A 240 -19.89 -9.01 -10.46
N ALA A 241 -19.09 -9.72 -11.28
CA ALA A 241 -18.68 -9.17 -12.57
C ALA A 241 -19.97 -8.78 -13.31
N VAL A 242 -20.10 -7.52 -13.72
CA VAL A 242 -21.39 -6.93 -14.14
C VAL A 242 -22.03 -7.62 -15.36
N ASN A 243 -21.38 -8.61 -15.99
CA ASN A 243 -21.88 -9.30 -17.18
C ASN A 243 -21.65 -10.83 -17.17
N GLU A 244 -22.20 -11.56 -16.19
CA GLU A 244 -22.52 -12.98 -16.42
C GLU A 244 -23.94 -13.13 -16.96
N SER A 245 -24.10 -12.65 -18.19
CA SER A 245 -25.03 -13.24 -19.15
C SER A 245 -24.22 -13.98 -20.21
N THR A 246 -23.27 -14.83 -19.80
CA THR A 246 -22.77 -15.90 -20.65
C THR A 246 -23.82 -17.01 -20.65
N SER A 247 -24.79 -16.82 -21.53
CA SER A 247 -25.51 -17.90 -22.19
C SER A 247 -24.48 -18.83 -22.84
N ASN A 248 -24.02 -19.83 -22.10
CA ASN A 248 -23.59 -21.17 -22.52
C ASN A 248 -23.07 -21.87 -21.26
N GLY A 249 -23.54 -23.08 -21.00
CA GLY A 249 -23.44 -23.81 -19.73
C GLY A 249 -22.04 -24.17 -19.19
N ASP A 250 -20.99 -23.40 -19.48
CA ASP A 250 -19.65 -23.59 -18.95
C ASP A 250 -19.43 -22.68 -17.72
N GLY A 251 -19.67 -23.24 -16.53
CA GLY A 251 -19.14 -22.81 -15.24
C GLY A 251 -19.35 -21.34 -14.84
N ALA A 252 -20.45 -21.06 -14.13
CA ALA A 252 -20.63 -19.79 -13.41
C ALA A 252 -19.35 -19.40 -12.66
N ALA A 253 -18.85 -18.18 -12.85
CA ALA A 253 -17.68 -17.69 -12.12
C ALA A 253 -17.96 -17.79 -10.63
N ARG A 254 -17.17 -18.62 -9.94
CA ARG A 254 -17.32 -18.81 -8.50
C ARG A 254 -16.87 -17.54 -7.79
N HIS A 255 -17.84 -16.72 -7.40
CA HIS A 255 -17.59 -15.49 -6.65
C HIS A 255 -16.99 -15.80 -5.28
N ALA A 256 -15.94 -15.06 -4.90
CA ALA A 256 -15.30 -15.28 -3.62
C ALA A 256 -16.28 -15.05 -2.45
N VAL A 257 -16.06 -15.79 -1.36
CA VAL A 257 -16.80 -15.62 -0.11
C VAL A 257 -15.92 -15.06 0.99
N SER A 258 -16.52 -14.35 1.95
CA SER A 258 -15.75 -13.80 3.07
C SER A 258 -15.30 -14.89 4.02
N ALA A 259 -14.16 -14.70 4.67
CA ALA A 259 -13.71 -15.60 5.74
C ALA A 259 -14.73 -15.74 6.89
N ASP A 260 -15.57 -14.73 7.14
CA ASP A 260 -16.63 -14.81 8.15
C ASP A 260 -17.77 -15.73 7.69
N TYR A 261 -18.18 -15.64 6.43
CA TYR A 261 -19.15 -16.57 5.85
C TYR A 261 -18.61 -18.00 5.86
N PHE A 262 -17.35 -18.21 5.42
CA PHE A 262 -16.71 -19.52 5.48
C PHE A 262 -16.77 -20.11 6.90
N LYS A 263 -16.38 -19.35 7.94
CA LYS A 263 -16.43 -19.81 9.34
C LYS A 263 -17.85 -20.16 9.80
N HIS A 264 -18.87 -19.52 9.22
CA HIS A 264 -20.26 -19.80 9.54
C HIS A 264 -20.74 -21.11 8.91
N VAL A 265 -20.35 -21.40 7.67
CA VAL A 265 -20.82 -22.58 6.92
C VAL A 265 -19.91 -23.80 6.99
N CYS A 266 -18.66 -23.63 7.44
CA CYS A 266 -17.66 -24.68 7.62
C CYS A 266 -17.30 -24.84 9.11
N PRO A 267 -18.00 -25.72 9.86
CA PRO A 267 -17.65 -26.00 11.24
C PRO A 267 -16.29 -26.70 11.34
N GLN A 268 -15.61 -26.58 12.49
CA GLN A 268 -14.26 -27.13 12.68
C GLN A 268 -14.15 -28.64 12.39
N SER A 269 -15.23 -29.41 12.58
CA SER A 269 -15.28 -30.84 12.29
C SER A 269 -15.29 -31.19 10.80
N GLU A 270 -15.64 -30.24 9.92
CA GLU A 270 -15.67 -30.42 8.45
C GLU A 270 -14.41 -29.88 7.77
N ILE A 271 -13.54 -29.18 8.51
CA ILE A 271 -12.32 -28.58 7.98
C ILE A 271 -11.27 -29.66 7.73
N VAL A 272 -10.78 -29.72 6.50
CA VAL A 272 -9.59 -30.48 6.12
C VAL A 272 -8.44 -29.49 5.95
N GLU A 273 -7.39 -29.65 6.76
CA GLU A 273 -6.20 -28.82 6.70
C GLU A 273 -5.13 -29.47 5.80
N VAL A 274 -4.55 -28.68 4.90
CA VAL A 274 -3.41 -29.06 4.06
C VAL A 274 -2.25 -28.17 4.45
N VAL A 275 -1.14 -28.75 4.91
CA VAL A 275 0.01 -27.98 5.41
C VAL A 275 1.03 -27.79 4.28
N TYR A 276 1.21 -26.55 3.85
CA TYR A 276 2.23 -26.17 2.87
C TYR A 276 3.62 -26.20 3.52
N GLY A 277 4.36 -27.27 3.24
CA GLY A 277 5.78 -27.39 3.64
C GLY A 277 6.15 -28.71 4.31
N HIS A 278 5.18 -29.41 4.91
CA HIS A 278 5.39 -30.67 5.64
C HIS A 278 4.66 -31.89 5.04
N ASP A 279 3.96 -31.73 3.91
CA ASP A 279 3.48 -32.87 3.12
C ASP A 279 4.70 -33.57 2.50
N GLY A 280 5.33 -34.40 3.33
CA GLY A 280 6.32 -35.38 2.94
C GLY A 280 5.68 -36.36 1.96
N ARG A 281 6.55 -37.03 1.20
CA ARG A 281 6.21 -38.12 0.29
C ARG A 281 5.10 -38.97 0.88
N SER A 282 3.93 -39.06 0.25
CA SER A 282 2.92 -39.96 0.77
C SER A 282 3.47 -41.39 0.76
N GLU A 283 3.18 -42.17 1.81
CA GLU A 283 3.65 -43.57 1.92
C GLU A 283 3.13 -44.43 0.75
N ASP A 284 2.06 -43.97 0.14
CA ASP A 284 1.36 -44.47 -1.06
C ASP A 284 2.00 -44.04 -2.39
N GLY A 285 2.91 -43.04 -2.40
CA GLY A 285 3.64 -42.63 -3.60
C GLY A 285 2.83 -41.86 -4.64
N GLU A 286 1.58 -41.49 -4.34
CA GLU A 286 0.65 -40.82 -5.26
C GLU A 286 0.71 -39.29 -5.19
N THR A 287 1.13 -38.68 -4.07
CA THR A 287 1.25 -37.22 -3.97
C THR A 287 2.66 -36.72 -4.24
N LEU A 288 2.75 -35.61 -4.98
CA LEU A 288 4.00 -34.91 -5.22
C LEU A 288 4.56 -34.37 -3.90
N PRO A 289 5.89 -34.41 -3.68
CA PRO A 289 6.49 -33.75 -2.53
C PRO A 289 6.17 -32.25 -2.57
N ALA A 290 6.04 -31.63 -1.39
CA ALA A 290 5.91 -30.18 -1.29
C ALA A 290 6.99 -29.48 -2.14
N PRO A 291 6.66 -28.37 -2.87
CA PRO A 291 7.60 -27.70 -3.76
C PRO A 291 8.89 -27.32 -3.04
N SER A 292 9.99 -27.04 -3.74
CA SER A 292 11.22 -26.54 -3.10
C SER A 292 11.04 -25.10 -2.58
N TYR A 293 11.92 -24.61 -1.69
CA TYR A 293 11.83 -23.22 -1.20
C TYR A 293 12.01 -22.20 -2.34
N SER A 294 12.76 -22.60 -3.37
CA SER A 294 13.02 -21.82 -4.58
C SER A 294 12.01 -22.08 -5.69
N ALA A 295 10.94 -22.85 -5.43
CA ALA A 295 9.95 -23.23 -6.43
C ALA A 295 9.35 -22.01 -7.11
N ASP A 296 9.30 -22.04 -8.44
CA ASP A 296 8.62 -21.01 -9.20
C ASP A 296 7.09 -21.15 -9.10
N GLY A 297 6.35 -20.18 -9.67
CA GLY A 297 4.89 -20.19 -9.59
C GLY A 297 4.26 -21.41 -10.26
N ARG A 298 4.89 -21.98 -11.30
CA ARG A 298 4.33 -23.11 -12.03
C ARG A 298 4.47 -24.39 -11.23
N GLU A 299 5.62 -24.60 -10.58
CA GLU A 299 5.83 -25.71 -9.64
C GLU A 299 4.80 -25.68 -8.51
N ILE A 300 4.53 -24.49 -7.94
CA ILE A 300 3.52 -24.32 -6.88
C ILE A 300 2.12 -24.68 -7.40
N LEU A 301 1.71 -24.15 -8.56
CA LEU A 301 0.39 -24.46 -9.15
C LEU A 301 0.21 -25.96 -9.42
N VAL A 302 1.22 -26.62 -10.00
CA VAL A 302 1.19 -28.07 -10.28
C VAL A 302 1.06 -28.89 -8.99
N TRP A 303 1.77 -28.48 -7.94
CA TRP A 303 1.65 -29.15 -6.64
C TRP A 303 0.24 -29.00 -6.06
N PHE A 304 -0.34 -27.81 -6.07
CA PHE A 304 -1.72 -27.61 -5.60
C PHE A 304 -2.73 -28.38 -6.43
N GLU A 305 -2.55 -28.42 -7.75
CA GLU A 305 -3.39 -29.21 -8.65
C GLU A 305 -3.38 -30.71 -8.28
N SER A 306 -2.21 -31.28 -8.03
CA SER A 306 -2.06 -32.66 -7.57
C SER A 306 -2.66 -32.85 -6.16
N ARG A 307 -2.29 -31.97 -5.22
CA ARG A 307 -2.65 -32.10 -3.81
C ARG A 307 -4.15 -31.98 -3.58
N LEU A 308 -4.83 -31.05 -4.25
CA LEU A 308 -6.26 -30.83 -4.11
C LEU A 308 -7.11 -31.94 -4.76
N ARG A 309 -6.51 -32.75 -5.65
CA ARG A 309 -7.15 -33.94 -6.26
C ARG A 309 -6.89 -35.24 -5.50
N ALA A 310 -5.98 -35.24 -4.54
CA ALA A 310 -5.69 -36.41 -3.73
C ALA A 310 -6.94 -36.90 -2.98
N PRO A 311 -7.11 -38.22 -2.77
CA PRO A 311 -8.36 -38.81 -2.25
C PRO A 311 -8.81 -38.27 -0.88
N ASP A 312 -7.88 -37.80 -0.05
CA ASP A 312 -8.14 -37.27 1.28
C ASP A 312 -8.66 -35.82 1.28
N VAL A 313 -8.42 -35.07 0.18
CA VAL A 313 -8.82 -33.67 0.00
C VAL A 313 -9.90 -33.49 -1.07
N SER A 314 -9.91 -34.35 -2.09
CA SER A 314 -10.87 -34.31 -3.18
C SER A 314 -12.30 -34.48 -2.66
N GLY A 315 -13.23 -33.68 -3.19
CA GLY A 315 -14.64 -33.67 -2.75
C GLY A 315 -14.91 -33.08 -1.35
N LYS A 316 -13.87 -32.77 -0.55
CA LYS A 316 -14.05 -32.17 0.78
C LYS A 316 -14.58 -30.74 0.65
N ARG A 317 -15.63 -30.40 1.39
CA ARG A 317 -16.29 -29.10 1.30
C ARG A 317 -15.39 -27.94 1.77
N CYS A 318 -14.74 -28.11 2.91
CA CYS A 318 -14.06 -27.02 3.61
C CYS A 318 -12.56 -27.30 3.70
N VAL A 319 -11.78 -26.81 2.73
CA VAL A 319 -10.32 -27.00 2.71
C VAL A 319 -9.61 -25.72 3.14
N VAL A 320 -8.66 -25.87 4.05
CA VAL A 320 -7.84 -24.79 4.61
C VAL A 320 -6.38 -25.08 4.35
N ILE A 321 -5.69 -24.15 3.71
CA ILE A 321 -4.24 -24.23 3.49
C ILE A 321 -3.54 -23.58 4.68
N ARG A 322 -2.72 -24.35 5.39
CA ARG A 322 -1.92 -23.89 6.51
C ARG A 322 -0.48 -23.69 6.09
N GLU A 323 0.14 -22.64 6.60
CA GLU A 323 1.57 -22.40 6.48
C GLU A 323 2.25 -22.79 7.79
N ASP A 324 3.50 -23.26 7.74
CA ASP A 324 4.26 -23.64 8.95
C ASP A 324 4.48 -22.44 9.92
N GLY A 325 4.21 -21.21 9.45
CA GLY A 325 4.12 -19.98 10.24
C GLY A 325 5.46 -19.44 10.75
N ASP A 326 5.60 -18.12 10.92
CA ASP A 326 6.87 -17.43 11.22
C ASP A 326 7.63 -17.89 12.49
N LYS A 327 7.03 -18.75 13.31
CA LYS A 327 7.59 -19.24 14.58
C LYS A 327 8.36 -20.54 14.44
N VAL A 328 8.31 -21.21 13.28
CA VAL A 328 9.08 -22.43 13.01
C VAL A 328 10.35 -22.06 12.21
N PRO A 329 11.56 -22.40 12.69
CA PRO A 329 12.76 -22.24 11.87
C PRO A 329 12.61 -23.02 10.54
N GLY A 330 12.72 -22.31 9.42
CA GLY A 330 12.46 -22.90 8.09
C GLY A 330 10.99 -22.91 7.67
N ALA A 331 10.12 -22.16 8.35
CA ALA A 331 8.72 -22.02 7.99
C ALA A 331 8.53 -21.61 6.53
N ARG A 332 7.56 -22.25 5.88
CA ARG A 332 7.32 -22.12 4.45
C ARG A 332 6.03 -21.35 4.23
N ARG A 333 6.11 -20.28 3.46
CA ARG A 333 4.94 -19.58 2.92
C ARG A 333 4.68 -20.02 1.50
N VAL A 334 3.41 -20.04 1.10
CA VAL A 334 3.03 -20.35 -0.28
C VAL A 334 3.68 -19.35 -1.22
N PHE A 335 3.51 -18.06 -0.93
CA PHE A 335 4.12 -16.96 -1.66
C PHE A 335 4.96 -16.12 -0.70
N ASP A 336 6.24 -16.49 -0.53
CA ASP A 336 7.18 -15.75 0.31
C ASP A 336 7.69 -14.45 -0.35
N THR A 337 8.46 -13.65 0.38
CA THR A 337 9.11 -12.44 -0.15
C THR A 337 9.95 -12.72 -1.40
N ASP A 338 10.68 -13.84 -1.42
CA ASP A 338 11.56 -14.18 -2.54
C ASP A 338 10.75 -14.57 -3.77
N PHE A 339 9.56 -15.13 -3.62
CA PHE A 339 8.63 -15.39 -4.72
C PHE A 339 8.28 -14.10 -5.46
N PHE A 340 8.05 -13.02 -4.71
CA PHE A 340 7.73 -11.70 -5.27
C PHE A 340 8.98 -10.89 -5.66
N GLY A 341 10.11 -11.07 -4.98
CA GLY A 341 11.26 -10.18 -5.03
C GLY A 341 12.54 -10.75 -5.62
N ALA A 342 12.73 -12.07 -5.58
CA ALA A 342 13.96 -12.73 -6.01
C ALA A 342 13.71 -13.63 -7.23
N GLY A 343 14.61 -13.53 -8.22
CA GLY A 343 14.58 -14.44 -9.37
C GLY A 343 13.38 -14.24 -10.29
N ASP A 344 13.09 -15.27 -11.06
CA ASP A 344 12.03 -15.33 -12.07
C ASP A 344 10.79 -16.09 -11.57
N ARG A 345 10.65 -16.31 -10.25
CA ARG A 345 9.63 -17.19 -9.65
C ARG A 345 8.20 -16.84 -10.07
N ILE A 346 7.77 -15.59 -9.84
CA ILE A 346 6.46 -15.12 -10.31
C ILE A 346 6.40 -14.94 -11.85
N LEU A 347 7.53 -14.68 -12.52
CA LEU A 347 7.56 -14.45 -13.97
C LEU A 347 7.11 -15.67 -14.77
N ARG A 348 7.30 -16.89 -14.22
CA ARG A 348 6.88 -18.15 -14.85
C ARG A 348 5.37 -18.31 -14.98
N ILE A 349 4.60 -17.67 -14.10
CA ILE A 349 3.14 -17.68 -14.15
C ILE A 349 2.55 -16.34 -14.57
N LEU A 350 3.36 -15.29 -14.74
CA LEU A 350 2.86 -13.96 -15.07
C LEU A 350 1.97 -13.94 -16.34
N PRO A 351 2.31 -14.59 -17.47
CA PRO A 351 1.42 -14.61 -18.64
C PRO A 351 0.04 -15.24 -18.36
N GLU A 352 0.01 -16.34 -17.60
CA GLU A 352 -1.22 -17.01 -17.20
C GLU A 352 -2.03 -16.18 -16.19
N LEU A 353 -1.33 -15.51 -15.27
CA LEU A 353 -1.93 -14.64 -14.27
C LEU A 353 -2.61 -13.42 -14.93
N LEU A 354 -1.97 -12.80 -15.93
CA LEU A 354 -2.52 -11.65 -16.67
C LEU A 354 -3.80 -11.99 -17.42
N GLU A 355 -3.96 -13.25 -17.84
CA GLU A 355 -5.17 -13.77 -18.48
C GLU A 355 -6.18 -14.36 -17.50
N SER A 356 -5.86 -14.39 -16.21
CA SER A 356 -6.75 -14.91 -15.18
C SER A 356 -8.01 -14.06 -15.03
N PRO A 357 -9.18 -14.68 -14.78
CA PRO A 357 -10.40 -13.96 -14.40
C PRO A 357 -10.19 -12.98 -13.24
N VAL A 358 -9.27 -13.29 -12.32
CA VAL A 358 -8.93 -12.42 -11.18
C VAL A 358 -8.45 -11.04 -11.62
N LEU A 359 -7.59 -10.98 -12.64
CA LEU A 359 -7.04 -9.73 -13.16
C LEU A 359 -7.92 -9.12 -14.26
N LYS A 360 -8.52 -9.94 -15.14
CA LYS A 360 -9.43 -9.46 -16.19
C LYS A 360 -10.71 -8.83 -15.64
N HIS A 361 -11.20 -9.32 -14.49
CA HIS A 361 -12.36 -8.77 -13.78
C HIS A 361 -11.96 -8.11 -12.46
N PHE A 362 -10.72 -7.62 -12.37
CA PHE A 362 -10.29 -6.81 -11.24
C PHE A 362 -11.00 -5.46 -11.26
N GLU A 363 -11.60 -5.11 -10.13
CA GLU A 363 -12.22 -3.81 -9.92
C GLU A 363 -11.71 -3.20 -8.63
N TRP A 364 -11.63 -1.87 -8.58
CA TRP A 364 -11.52 -1.15 -7.32
C TRP A 364 -12.87 -1.13 -6.61
N SER A 365 -12.89 -0.96 -5.28
CA SER A 365 -14.17 -0.85 -4.56
C SER A 365 -14.96 0.40 -4.98
N PRO A 366 -16.30 0.46 -4.77
CA PRO A 366 -17.09 1.65 -5.11
C PRO A 366 -16.67 2.93 -4.39
N ILE A 367 -16.01 2.84 -3.23
CA ILE A 367 -15.45 4.02 -2.56
C ILE A 367 -14.19 4.51 -3.28
N VAL A 368 -13.33 3.60 -3.71
CA VAL A 368 -12.11 3.94 -4.46
C VAL A 368 -12.47 4.45 -5.85
N GLN A 369 -13.33 3.76 -6.60
CA GLN A 369 -13.72 4.17 -7.96
C GLN A 369 -14.30 5.59 -7.98
N ARG A 370 -15.25 5.90 -7.09
CA ARG A 370 -15.84 7.25 -7.00
C ARG A 370 -14.82 8.32 -6.64
N ALA A 371 -13.86 7.99 -5.76
CA ALA A 371 -12.79 8.90 -5.40
C ALA A 371 -11.84 9.15 -6.58
N VAL A 372 -11.48 8.11 -7.32
CA VAL A 372 -10.65 8.18 -8.54
C VAL A 372 -11.33 9.02 -9.61
N ASP A 373 -12.58 8.71 -9.97
CA ASP A 373 -13.32 9.42 -11.01
C ASP A 373 -13.51 10.90 -10.68
N ARG A 374 -13.86 11.20 -9.42
CA ARG A 374 -13.98 12.57 -8.93
C ARG A 374 -12.65 13.32 -8.95
N SER A 375 -11.55 12.66 -8.59
CA SER A 375 -10.21 13.27 -8.58
C SER A 375 -9.74 13.54 -10.01
N ILE A 376 -9.94 12.59 -10.92
CA ILE A 376 -9.61 12.76 -12.34
C ILE A 376 -10.38 13.93 -12.94
N GLY A 377 -11.71 13.95 -12.79
CA GLY A 377 -12.55 15.02 -13.33
C GLY A 377 -12.21 16.40 -12.78
N ALA A 378 -11.77 16.49 -11.53
CA ALA A 378 -11.43 17.77 -10.92
C ALA A 378 -10.02 18.29 -11.27
N VAL A 379 -9.08 17.37 -11.53
CA VAL A 379 -7.66 17.70 -11.57
C VAL A 379 -7.04 17.56 -12.97
N PHE A 380 -7.54 16.63 -13.78
CA PHE A 380 -6.99 16.30 -15.10
C PHE A 380 -7.96 16.54 -16.26
N ALA A 381 -9.17 17.04 -16.01
CA ALA A 381 -10.12 17.34 -17.09
C ALA A 381 -9.59 18.46 -18.00
N ALA A 382 -9.40 18.13 -19.29
CA ALA A 382 -9.14 19.11 -20.33
C ALA A 382 -10.42 19.92 -20.58
N SER A 383 -10.38 21.23 -20.33
CA SER A 383 -11.44 22.14 -20.76
C SER A 383 -11.50 22.13 -22.29
N GLY A 384 -12.52 21.50 -22.89
CA GLY A 384 -12.65 21.48 -24.36
C GLY A 384 -13.76 20.60 -24.95
N THR A 385 -14.17 19.53 -24.30
CA THR A 385 -15.37 18.78 -24.69
C THR A 385 -16.36 18.80 -23.54
N GLU A 386 -17.31 19.74 -23.60
CA GLU A 386 -18.63 19.48 -23.03
C GLU A 386 -19.27 18.33 -23.83
N GLU A 387 -18.75 17.12 -23.70
CA GLU A 387 -19.66 15.99 -23.70
C GLU A 387 -20.23 15.96 -22.29
N SER A 388 -21.40 16.57 -22.18
CA SER A 388 -22.30 16.42 -21.04
C SER A 388 -22.36 14.96 -20.65
N TYR A 389 -21.64 14.56 -19.59
CA TYR A 389 -21.99 13.36 -18.86
C TYR A 389 -23.39 13.62 -18.29
N PRO A 390 -24.44 12.94 -18.75
CA PRO A 390 -25.72 13.08 -18.10
C PRO A 390 -25.55 12.49 -16.70
N LEU A 391 -25.70 13.34 -15.68
CA LEU A 391 -26.07 12.92 -14.34
C LEU A 391 -27.49 12.31 -14.43
N SER A 392 -27.58 11.11 -14.99
CA SER A 392 -28.79 10.32 -14.98
C SER A 392 -28.83 9.59 -13.64
N GLU A 393 -29.49 10.21 -12.67
CA GLU A 393 -30.23 9.44 -11.65
C GLU A 393 -31.30 8.63 -12.39
N GLY A 394 -30.92 7.45 -12.88
CA GLY A 394 -31.80 6.62 -13.68
C GLY A 394 -31.16 5.28 -13.93
N ILE A 395 -31.78 4.24 -13.36
CA ILE A 395 -31.49 2.83 -13.61
C ILE A 395 -31.67 2.58 -15.11
N SER A 396 -30.58 2.58 -15.87
CA SER A 396 -30.57 2.18 -17.27
C SER A 396 -29.21 1.56 -17.59
N SER A 397 -29.28 0.25 -17.83
CA SER A 397 -28.31 -0.75 -18.30
C SER A 397 -26.92 -0.26 -18.73
N PRO A 398 -25.81 -0.85 -18.21
CA PRO A 398 -24.47 -0.59 -18.72
C PRO A 398 -24.23 -1.40 -20.00
N THR A 399 -23.96 -0.69 -21.09
CA THR A 399 -23.32 -1.18 -22.32
C THR A 399 -21.90 -1.74 -21.99
N PRO A 400 -21.32 -2.61 -22.83
CA PRO A 400 -20.11 -3.37 -22.48
C PRO A 400 -18.97 -2.42 -22.09
N LEU A 401 -18.38 -2.65 -20.91
CA LEU A 401 -17.31 -1.85 -20.32
C LEU A 401 -16.17 -1.70 -21.33
N SER A 402 -16.10 -0.56 -21.99
CA SER A 402 -14.82 -0.07 -22.51
C SER A 402 -13.85 0.01 -21.34
N PRO A 403 -12.56 -0.35 -21.52
CA PRO A 403 -11.56 -0.12 -20.49
C PRO A 403 -11.66 1.34 -20.01
N PRO A 404 -11.52 1.62 -18.70
CA PRO A 404 -11.64 2.98 -18.21
C PRO A 404 -10.71 3.89 -19.00
N ALA A 405 -11.25 5.02 -19.47
CA ALA A 405 -10.56 5.90 -20.39
C ALA A 405 -9.16 6.24 -19.85
N GLN A 406 -8.15 5.99 -20.71
CA GLN A 406 -6.77 6.36 -20.44
C GLN A 406 -6.67 7.88 -20.22
N LEU A 407 -5.88 8.28 -19.23
CA LEU A 407 -5.62 9.68 -18.92
C LEU A 407 -4.57 10.22 -19.88
N GLU A 408 -5.02 10.69 -21.04
CA GLU A 408 -4.16 11.27 -22.05
C GLU A 408 -3.35 12.45 -21.49
N GLY A 409 -2.07 12.48 -21.82
CA GLY A 409 -1.11 13.49 -21.41
C GLY A 409 -0.72 13.46 -19.94
N VAL A 410 -1.05 12.40 -19.21
CA VAL A 410 -0.67 12.22 -17.79
C VAL A 410 0.39 11.13 -17.64
N LEU A 411 1.53 11.52 -17.07
CA LEU A 411 2.52 10.60 -16.52
C LEU A 411 2.28 10.44 -15.01
N ALA A 412 2.09 9.23 -14.53
CA ALA A 412 2.05 8.94 -13.09
C ALA A 412 3.40 8.40 -12.61
N VAL A 413 3.93 8.92 -11.50
CA VAL A 413 5.20 8.48 -10.91
C VAL A 413 5.03 8.06 -9.45
N HIS A 414 5.46 6.85 -9.12
CA HIS A 414 5.50 6.35 -7.76
C HIS A 414 6.83 6.62 -7.08
N LEU A 415 6.82 7.60 -6.17
CA LEU A 415 7.98 8.00 -5.39
C LEU A 415 7.83 7.55 -3.96
N ARG A 416 8.47 6.43 -3.65
CA ARG A 416 8.49 5.91 -2.29
C ARG A 416 9.59 6.59 -1.46
N ARG A 417 9.18 7.12 -0.31
CA ARG A 417 9.95 7.90 0.67
C ARG A 417 9.72 7.30 2.07
N GLY A 418 9.86 8.08 3.13
CA GLY A 418 9.55 7.64 4.49
C GLY A 418 10.43 6.48 4.93
N ASP A 419 9.82 5.31 5.15
CA ASP A 419 10.49 4.06 5.54
C ASP A 419 11.58 3.60 4.56
N TYR A 420 11.51 4.06 3.31
CA TYR A 420 12.50 3.72 2.28
C TYR A 420 13.90 4.28 2.53
N GLY A 421 14.05 5.31 3.37
CA GLY A 421 15.37 5.80 3.78
C GLY A 421 16.26 4.71 4.38
N ARG A 422 15.67 3.81 5.18
CA ARG A 422 16.39 2.65 5.72
C ARG A 422 16.28 1.43 4.82
N HIS A 423 15.14 1.22 4.18
CA HIS A 423 14.90 0.04 3.36
C HIS A 423 15.85 -0.03 2.15
N CYS A 424 16.07 1.08 1.44
CA CYS A 424 16.95 1.08 0.26
C CYS A 424 18.41 0.73 0.58
N VAL A 425 18.91 1.16 1.74
CA VAL A 425 20.25 0.78 2.21
C VAL A 425 20.32 -0.73 2.47
N ARG A 426 19.26 -1.32 3.03
CA ARG A 426 19.19 -2.78 3.26
C ARG A 426 19.10 -3.58 1.96
N LEU A 427 18.33 -3.09 0.98
CA LEU A 427 18.27 -3.70 -0.35
C LEU A 427 19.67 -3.78 -0.99
N ALA A 428 20.51 -2.75 -0.81
CA ALA A 428 21.89 -2.77 -1.27
C ALA A 428 22.72 -3.87 -0.57
N GLN A 429 22.57 -4.00 0.75
CA GLN A 429 23.26 -5.04 1.55
C GLN A 429 22.84 -6.45 1.14
N TRP A 430 21.55 -6.65 0.86
CA TRP A 430 20.99 -7.93 0.42
C TRP A 430 21.22 -8.21 -1.06
N SER A 431 21.77 -7.25 -1.81
CA SER A 431 21.92 -7.33 -3.26
C SER A 431 20.60 -7.68 -3.96
N SER A 432 19.50 -7.10 -3.48
CA SER A 432 18.15 -7.37 -3.98
C SER A 432 17.94 -6.89 -5.41
N GLN A 433 17.17 -7.65 -6.20
CA GLN A 433 16.73 -7.22 -7.52
C GLN A 433 15.40 -6.47 -7.43
N TYR A 434 14.94 -5.91 -8.55
CA TYR A 434 13.57 -5.44 -8.67
C TYR A 434 12.58 -6.59 -8.41
N LEU A 435 11.39 -6.24 -7.93
CA LEU A 435 10.31 -7.21 -7.78
C LEU A 435 10.00 -7.89 -9.11
N GLY A 436 9.64 -9.17 -9.06
CA GLY A 436 9.54 -10.05 -10.21
C GLY A 436 8.71 -9.47 -11.35
N VAL A 437 7.51 -8.94 -11.08
CA VAL A 437 6.67 -8.29 -12.11
C VAL A 437 7.38 -7.11 -12.76
N ASN A 438 8.05 -6.26 -11.97
CA ASN A 438 8.79 -5.10 -12.49
C ASN A 438 9.97 -5.52 -13.38
N ARG A 439 10.56 -6.70 -13.16
CA ARG A 439 11.62 -7.24 -14.03
C ARG A 439 11.14 -7.65 -15.43
N ALA A 440 9.83 -7.82 -15.62
CA ALA A 440 9.25 -8.07 -16.95
C ALA A 440 9.36 -6.85 -17.88
N LEU A 441 9.62 -5.66 -17.32
CA LEU A 441 9.72 -4.40 -18.06
C LEU A 441 11.07 -4.24 -18.77
N GLY A 442 11.14 -3.24 -19.65
CA GLY A 442 12.35 -2.91 -20.41
C GLY A 442 13.48 -2.39 -19.53
N ASP A 443 13.15 -1.56 -18.53
CA ASP A 443 14.14 -0.98 -17.62
C ASP A 443 14.80 -2.08 -16.77
N LYS A 444 16.13 -2.15 -16.84
CA LYS A 444 16.93 -3.20 -16.17
C LYS A 444 17.61 -2.64 -14.94
N PHE A 445 17.56 -3.44 -13.87
CA PHE A 445 18.39 -3.26 -12.69
C PHE A 445 19.52 -4.28 -12.72
N GLY A 446 20.75 -3.79 -12.81
CA GLY A 446 21.92 -4.63 -12.98
C GLY A 446 23.16 -3.91 -12.50
N PHE A 447 23.35 -3.86 -11.18
CA PHE A 447 24.61 -3.41 -10.63
C PHE A 447 25.72 -4.39 -11.04
N VAL A 448 26.66 -3.92 -11.86
CA VAL A 448 27.88 -4.63 -12.19
C VAL A 448 29.00 -3.96 -11.41
N ASP A 449 29.63 -4.72 -10.51
CA ASP A 449 30.84 -4.24 -9.85
C ASP A 449 31.98 -4.25 -10.89
N VAL A 450 32.54 -3.08 -11.16
CA VAL A 450 33.71 -2.99 -12.03
C VAL A 450 34.92 -3.39 -11.19
N GLU A 451 35.65 -4.41 -11.62
CA GLU A 451 36.94 -4.74 -11.05
C GLU A 451 37.90 -3.58 -11.32
N GLU A 452 38.18 -2.79 -10.28
CA GLU A 452 39.21 -1.76 -10.34
C GLU A 452 40.60 -2.40 -10.33
N HIS A 453 41.54 -1.71 -10.99
CA HIS A 453 42.93 -2.11 -11.02
C HIS A 453 43.55 -1.98 -9.62
N ASP A 454 44.57 -2.79 -9.33
CA ASP A 454 45.23 -2.81 -8.02
C ASP A 454 46.06 -1.54 -7.82
N ASP A 455 45.41 -0.48 -7.33
CA ASP A 455 46.00 0.84 -7.11
C ASP A 455 46.79 0.93 -5.78
N GLY A 456 47.04 -0.22 -5.12
CA GLY A 456 47.77 -0.30 -3.85
C GLY A 456 46.92 -0.11 -2.59
N ASP A 457 45.59 -0.03 -2.75
CA ASP A 457 44.63 0.03 -1.63
C ASP A 457 44.58 -1.30 -0.86
N SER A 458 44.30 -1.23 0.44
CA SER A 458 44.05 -2.44 1.23
C SER A 458 42.74 -3.12 0.81
N GLU A 459 42.61 -4.42 1.11
CA GLU A 459 41.38 -5.19 0.82
C GLU A 459 40.14 -4.59 1.48
N ASP A 460 40.26 -4.16 2.74
CA ASP A 460 39.19 -3.50 3.50
C ASP A 460 38.74 -2.18 2.85
N GLU A 461 39.68 -1.38 2.33
CA GLU A 461 39.38 -0.12 1.64
C GLU A 461 38.64 -0.35 0.32
N ARG A 462 39.06 -1.37 -0.45
CA ARG A 462 38.37 -1.76 -1.69
C ARG A 462 36.95 -2.25 -1.43
N ASP A 463 36.76 -3.10 -0.42
CA ASP A 463 35.43 -3.61 -0.07
C ASP A 463 34.49 -2.52 0.45
N ALA A 464 35.01 -1.58 1.24
CA ALA A 464 34.25 -0.41 1.68
C ALA A 464 33.85 0.48 0.49
N MET A 465 34.74 0.69 -0.48
CA MET A 465 34.44 1.46 -1.69
C MET A 465 33.37 0.77 -2.56
N LYS A 466 33.49 -0.54 -2.77
CA LYS A 466 32.48 -1.36 -3.48
C LYS A 466 31.12 -1.30 -2.81
N ALA A 467 31.06 -1.41 -1.48
CA ALA A 467 29.82 -1.29 -0.72
C ALA A 467 29.18 0.09 -0.90
N LYS A 468 29.99 1.16 -0.87
CA LYS A 468 29.53 2.54 -1.08
C LYS A 468 29.01 2.78 -2.51
N ARG A 469 29.69 2.26 -3.53
CA ARG A 469 29.22 2.33 -4.94
C ARG A 469 27.88 1.62 -5.11
N ARG A 470 27.75 0.43 -4.54
CA ARG A 470 26.50 -0.35 -4.55
C ARG A 470 25.39 0.42 -3.86
N GLU A 471 25.62 0.92 -2.66
CA GLU A 471 24.61 1.73 -1.94
C GLU A 471 24.17 2.94 -2.76
N ALA A 472 25.11 3.68 -3.36
CA ALA A 472 24.78 4.82 -4.21
C ALA A 472 23.92 4.43 -5.42
N TYR A 473 24.24 3.32 -6.10
CA TYR A 473 23.46 2.80 -7.22
C TYR A 473 22.04 2.40 -6.78
N TYR A 474 21.89 1.73 -5.64
CA TYR A 474 20.57 1.39 -5.10
C TYR A 474 19.78 2.64 -4.72
N LEU A 475 20.39 3.65 -4.10
CA LEU A 475 19.72 4.88 -3.74
C LEU A 475 19.22 5.64 -4.97
N GLU A 476 19.96 5.62 -6.08
CA GLU A 476 19.52 6.23 -7.35
C GLU A 476 18.22 5.61 -7.89
N HIS A 477 18.05 4.28 -7.78
CA HIS A 477 16.87 3.59 -8.32
C HIS A 477 15.72 3.44 -7.29
N CYS A 478 16.08 3.36 -6.00
CA CYS A 478 15.14 3.10 -4.90
C CYS A 478 14.68 4.38 -4.18
N LEU A 479 15.55 5.38 -4.06
CA LEU A 479 15.26 6.64 -3.35
C LEU A 479 15.92 7.85 -4.06
N PRO A 480 15.62 8.09 -5.35
CA PRO A 480 16.31 9.12 -6.12
C PRO A 480 16.09 10.51 -5.54
N SER A 481 17.11 11.36 -5.66
CA SER A 481 17.02 12.80 -5.39
C SER A 481 16.08 13.52 -6.36
N VAL A 482 15.65 14.75 -6.04
CA VAL A 482 14.82 15.56 -6.96
C VAL A 482 15.46 15.72 -8.35
N PRO A 483 16.76 16.08 -8.47
CA PRO A 483 17.40 16.16 -9.79
C PRO A 483 17.42 14.85 -10.58
N GLN A 484 17.59 13.71 -9.89
CA GLN A 484 17.53 12.38 -10.53
C GLN A 484 16.12 12.06 -11.02
N ILE A 485 15.09 12.38 -10.24
CA ILE A 485 13.69 12.21 -10.66
C ILE A 485 13.40 13.05 -11.90
N VAL A 486 13.75 14.35 -11.88
CA VAL A 486 13.51 15.24 -13.02
C VAL A 486 14.18 14.70 -14.27
N ARG A 487 15.46 14.30 -14.17
CA ARG A 487 16.20 13.70 -15.29
C ARG A 487 15.48 12.46 -15.82
N ARG A 488 15.10 11.53 -14.93
CA ARG A 488 14.47 10.28 -15.33
C ARG A 488 13.11 10.49 -16.00
N LEU A 489 12.30 11.42 -15.49
CA LEU A 489 11.01 11.73 -16.10
C LEU A 489 11.17 12.45 -17.45
N ASN A 490 12.22 13.25 -17.61
CA ASN A 490 12.56 13.88 -18.89
C ASN A 490 12.95 12.83 -19.94
N GLU A 491 13.81 11.86 -19.57
CA GLU A 491 14.18 10.72 -20.42
C GLU A 491 12.95 9.90 -20.86
N VAL A 492 12.09 9.52 -19.90
CA VAL A 492 10.86 8.77 -20.19
C VAL A 492 9.93 9.55 -21.12
N ARG A 493 9.78 10.86 -20.90
CA ARG A 493 8.97 11.73 -21.78
C ARG A 493 9.54 11.76 -23.20
N ALA A 494 10.85 11.95 -23.34
CA ALA A 494 11.51 12.01 -24.65
C ALA A 494 11.41 10.66 -25.40
N GLU A 495 11.66 9.54 -24.72
CA GLU A 495 11.56 8.19 -25.31
C GLU A 495 10.13 7.87 -25.76
N TYR A 496 9.13 8.24 -24.96
CA TYR A 496 7.72 8.05 -25.29
C TYR A 496 7.30 8.86 -26.54
N GLU A 497 7.78 10.11 -26.64
CA GLU A 497 7.48 10.98 -27.78
C GLU A 497 8.19 10.51 -29.07
N LEU A 498 9.45 10.04 -28.96
CA LEU A 498 10.21 9.49 -30.08
C LEU A 498 9.58 8.19 -30.62
N GLY A 499 9.22 7.25 -29.75
CA GLY A 499 8.65 5.95 -30.15
C GLY A 499 7.31 6.05 -30.88
N ARG A 500 6.68 7.23 -30.89
CA ARG A 500 5.38 7.48 -31.53
C ARG A 500 5.50 8.29 -32.83
N SER A 501 6.63 8.94 -33.08
CA SER A 501 6.88 9.69 -34.33
C SER A 501 6.93 8.79 -35.57
N ASP A 502 7.13 7.48 -35.40
CA ASP A 502 7.06 6.50 -36.51
C ASP A 502 5.63 6.26 -37.01
N SER A 503 4.59 6.74 -36.30
CA SER A 503 3.18 6.48 -36.65
C SER A 503 2.47 7.62 -37.38
N LEU A 504 2.94 8.87 -37.31
CA LEU A 504 2.25 10.03 -37.90
C LEU A 504 3.25 11.11 -38.35
N SER A 505 3.32 11.33 -39.68
CA SER A 505 4.16 12.31 -40.36
C SER A 505 3.56 13.73 -40.31
N ASP A 506 3.32 14.29 -39.13
CA ASP A 506 2.93 15.71 -39.02
C ASP A 506 3.76 16.45 -37.96
N SER A 507 4.57 17.39 -38.45
CA SER A 507 5.71 18.01 -37.77
C SER A 507 5.32 19.19 -36.87
N THR A 508 4.16 19.14 -36.21
CA THR A 508 3.66 20.19 -35.31
C THR A 508 3.31 19.68 -33.89
N LEU A 509 3.99 18.63 -33.42
CA LEU A 509 3.66 17.95 -32.18
C LEU A 509 4.08 18.75 -30.92
N THR A 510 3.09 19.36 -30.26
CA THR A 510 3.19 19.74 -28.85
C THR A 510 3.48 18.51 -27.99
N PRO A 511 4.27 18.61 -26.89
CA PRO A 511 4.47 17.49 -25.97
C PRO A 511 3.13 16.88 -25.55
N ARG A 512 3.01 15.55 -25.68
CA ARG A 512 1.77 14.85 -25.32
C ARG A 512 1.68 14.69 -23.82
N LEU A 513 2.78 14.32 -23.17
CA LEU A 513 2.86 14.24 -21.71
C LEU A 513 3.07 15.62 -21.11
N ARG A 514 2.00 16.17 -20.55
CA ARG A 514 1.93 17.55 -20.03
C ARG A 514 1.82 17.60 -18.53
N ASN A 515 1.22 16.58 -17.93
CA ASN A 515 0.90 16.55 -16.51
C ASN A 515 1.61 15.39 -15.81
N VAL A 516 2.06 15.62 -14.58
CA VAL A 516 2.62 14.60 -13.70
C VAL A 516 1.68 14.37 -12.52
N TYR A 517 1.31 13.11 -12.28
CA TYR A 517 0.73 12.67 -11.03
C TYR A 517 1.79 12.00 -10.14
N VAL A 518 2.10 12.60 -8.99
CA VAL A 518 3.09 12.11 -8.02
C VAL A 518 2.38 11.36 -6.90
N LEU A 519 2.35 10.03 -6.98
CA LEU A 519 1.87 9.19 -5.88
C LEU A 519 3.02 8.93 -4.89
N THR A 520 2.91 9.44 -3.66
CA THR A 520 4.04 9.43 -2.71
C THR A 520 3.63 9.48 -1.23
N ASN A 521 4.43 8.82 -0.39
CA ASN A 521 4.44 9.01 1.07
C ASN A 521 5.45 10.08 1.54
N GLY A 522 5.97 10.90 0.63
CA GLY A 522 6.90 11.97 0.95
C GLY A 522 6.31 13.07 1.82
N TRP A 523 7.20 13.78 2.53
CA TRP A 523 6.85 14.98 3.26
C TRP A 523 6.38 16.09 2.32
N PRO A 524 5.48 17.00 2.75
CA PRO A 524 5.02 18.11 1.90
C PRO A 524 6.15 18.95 1.32
N SER A 525 7.22 19.20 2.09
CA SER A 525 8.37 19.96 1.61
C SER A 525 9.10 19.31 0.44
N PHE A 526 9.20 17.97 0.46
CA PHE A 526 9.78 17.22 -0.65
C PHE A 526 8.91 17.33 -1.91
N VAL A 527 7.59 17.26 -1.74
CA VAL A 527 6.63 17.39 -2.85
C VAL A 527 6.65 18.79 -3.44
N ASP A 528 6.73 19.83 -2.60
CA ASP A 528 6.84 21.22 -3.05
C ASP A 528 8.14 21.47 -3.83
N GLU A 529 9.27 20.93 -3.35
CA GLU A 529 10.57 21.01 -4.04
C GLU A 529 10.51 20.29 -5.40
N LEU A 530 10.01 19.07 -5.44
CA LEU A 530 9.87 18.29 -6.67
C LEU A 530 8.93 18.96 -7.67
N ARG A 531 7.77 19.45 -7.20
CA ARG A 531 6.79 20.16 -8.02
C ARG A 531 7.46 21.35 -8.71
N LYS A 532 8.18 22.17 -7.94
CA LYS A 532 8.90 23.32 -8.48
C LYS A 532 9.90 22.88 -9.57
N ALA A 533 10.71 21.86 -9.30
CA ALA A 533 11.71 21.38 -10.24
C ALA A 533 11.10 20.81 -11.54
N LEU A 534 9.98 20.09 -11.45
CA LEU A 534 9.27 19.58 -12.63
C LEU A 534 8.61 20.71 -13.43
N MET A 535 8.03 21.71 -12.77
CA MET A 535 7.48 22.87 -13.50
C MET A 535 8.58 23.67 -14.20
N GLU A 536 9.76 23.80 -13.58
CA GLU A 536 10.94 24.41 -14.20
C GLU A 536 11.48 23.58 -15.38
N ASP A 537 11.33 22.25 -15.36
CA ASP A 537 11.63 21.32 -16.47
C ASP A 537 10.58 21.35 -17.61
N GLY A 538 9.51 22.14 -17.46
CA GLY A 538 8.51 22.38 -18.51
C GLY A 538 7.25 21.51 -18.46
N TRP A 539 6.95 20.88 -17.32
CA TRP A 539 5.65 20.23 -17.11
C TRP A 539 4.54 21.27 -16.85
N GLU A 540 3.39 21.13 -17.51
CA GLU A 540 2.25 22.07 -17.40
C GLU A 540 1.53 21.96 -16.04
N GLY A 541 1.41 20.74 -15.50
CA GLY A 541 0.72 20.48 -14.25
C GLY A 541 1.39 19.38 -13.43
N VAL A 542 1.51 19.59 -12.12
CA VAL A 542 2.06 18.59 -11.20
C VAL A 542 1.19 18.48 -9.96
N VAL A 543 0.56 17.32 -9.83
CA VAL A 543 -0.42 16.99 -8.80
C VAL A 543 0.13 15.84 -7.98
N ALA A 544 -0.03 15.86 -6.67
CA ALA A 544 0.45 14.82 -5.78
C ALA A 544 -0.65 14.27 -4.86
N THR A 545 -0.39 13.12 -4.23
CA THR A 545 -1.27 12.50 -3.22
C THR A 545 -1.81 13.50 -2.19
N GLN A 546 -0.96 14.43 -1.71
CA GLN A 546 -1.34 15.40 -0.69
C GLN A 546 -2.35 16.44 -1.20
N ASP A 547 -2.37 16.73 -2.50
CA ASP A 547 -3.37 17.61 -3.11
C ASP A 547 -4.74 16.92 -3.12
N LEU A 548 -4.76 15.60 -3.38
CA LEU A 548 -5.98 14.81 -3.29
C LEU A 548 -6.51 14.76 -1.86
N GLU A 549 -5.64 14.52 -0.88
CA GLU A 549 -6.02 14.43 0.54
C GLU A 549 -6.59 15.74 1.11
N ARG A 550 -6.03 16.89 0.73
CA ARG A 550 -6.39 18.21 1.29
C ARG A 550 -7.46 18.94 0.48
N GLY A 551 -7.60 18.58 -0.79
CA GLY A 551 -8.36 19.35 -1.75
C GLY A 551 -7.58 20.53 -2.34
N ILE A 552 -8.00 20.94 -3.52
CA ILE A 552 -7.50 22.12 -4.23
C ILE A 552 -8.54 23.22 -4.05
N ARG A 553 -8.34 24.12 -3.08
CA ARG A 553 -9.25 25.26 -2.87
C ARG A 553 -9.12 26.24 -4.02
N GLY A 554 -10.24 26.53 -4.68
CA GLY A 554 -10.31 27.52 -5.75
C GLY A 554 -10.09 28.95 -5.23
N ALA A 555 -9.22 29.69 -5.93
CA ALA A 555 -9.12 31.15 -6.05
C ALA A 555 -9.18 32.11 -4.83
N GLY A 556 -9.37 31.63 -3.59
CA GLY A 556 -9.50 32.51 -2.39
C GLY A 556 -8.25 32.56 -1.49
N GLU A 557 -7.48 31.47 -1.43
CA GLU A 557 -6.13 31.47 -0.87
C GLU A 557 -5.17 31.39 -2.06
N ARG A 558 -4.58 32.53 -2.42
CA ARG A 558 -3.65 32.65 -3.54
C ARG A 558 -2.51 31.65 -3.33
N TRP A 559 -2.47 30.57 -4.10
CA TRP A 559 -1.27 29.77 -4.25
C TRP A 559 -0.13 30.72 -4.65
N PRO A 560 1.10 30.56 -4.13
CA PRO A 560 2.21 31.40 -4.52
C PRO A 560 2.34 31.48 -6.04
N ALA A 561 2.73 32.62 -6.60
CA ALA A 561 2.74 32.87 -8.05
C ALA A 561 3.53 31.81 -8.87
N TRP A 562 4.45 31.06 -8.25
CA TRP A 562 5.18 29.96 -8.87
C TRP A 562 4.34 28.69 -9.13
N TYR A 563 3.16 28.56 -8.51
CA TYR A 563 2.24 27.43 -8.70
C TYR A 563 1.53 27.46 -10.07
N TYR A 564 1.48 28.61 -10.74
CA TYR A 564 0.80 28.78 -12.04
C TYR A 564 1.75 28.87 -13.24
N GLY A 565 3.06 28.69 -13.03
CA GLY A 565 4.07 28.98 -14.05
C GLY A 565 4.19 30.48 -14.32
N SER A 566 5.38 30.94 -14.71
CA SER A 566 5.63 32.34 -15.07
C SER A 566 5.21 32.67 -16.51
N SER A 567 4.61 31.74 -17.25
CA SER A 567 4.06 32.00 -18.56
C SER A 567 2.73 32.72 -18.41
N SER A 568 2.67 33.93 -18.96
CA SER A 568 1.44 34.70 -19.16
C SER A 568 0.50 34.06 -20.20
N SER A 569 0.54 32.73 -20.40
CA SER A 569 -0.51 32.04 -21.13
C SER A 569 -1.65 31.81 -20.16
N SER A 570 -2.82 32.28 -20.52
CA SER A 570 -4.09 32.15 -19.79
C SER A 570 -4.58 30.69 -19.68
N ASP A 571 -3.68 29.72 -19.63
CA ASP A 571 -3.92 28.33 -20.00
C ASP A 571 -3.40 27.28 -19.03
N SER A 572 -2.89 27.66 -17.86
CA SER A 572 -2.72 26.72 -16.73
C SER A 572 -4.11 26.34 -16.18
N ARG A 573 -4.69 25.26 -16.73
CA ARG A 573 -6.08 24.83 -16.51
C ARG A 573 -6.29 23.93 -15.30
N VAL A 574 -5.23 23.60 -14.55
CA VAL A 574 -5.34 22.82 -13.30
C VAL A 574 -6.09 23.65 -12.24
N GLY A 575 -7.27 23.18 -11.82
CA GLY A 575 -7.98 23.71 -10.64
C GLY A 575 -9.00 24.84 -10.89
N LYS A 576 -9.62 24.95 -12.08
CA LYS A 576 -10.69 25.95 -12.32
C LYS A 576 -11.97 25.70 -11.49
N SER A 577 -12.27 24.45 -11.13
CA SER A 577 -13.32 24.09 -10.17
C SER A 577 -12.68 23.67 -8.85
N GLY A 578 -13.07 24.31 -7.73
CA GLY A 578 -12.56 23.92 -6.41
C GLY A 578 -12.80 22.43 -6.14
N PHE A 579 -11.74 21.70 -5.77
CA PHE A 579 -11.79 20.31 -5.35
C PHE A 579 -11.72 20.24 -3.83
N ALA A 580 -12.75 19.71 -3.16
CA ALA A 580 -12.82 19.69 -1.70
C ALA A 580 -11.86 18.68 -1.04
N GLY A 581 -11.23 17.79 -1.83
CA GLY A 581 -10.35 16.74 -1.34
C GLY A 581 -11.05 15.39 -1.13
N LEU A 582 -10.28 14.41 -0.67
CA LEU A 582 -10.77 13.12 -0.22
C LEU A 582 -11.46 13.25 1.14
N THR A 583 -12.62 12.60 1.26
CA THR A 583 -13.31 12.42 2.54
C THR A 583 -12.44 11.62 3.51
N ARG A 584 -12.80 11.62 4.80
CA ARG A 584 -12.07 10.83 5.81
C ARG A 584 -12.07 9.34 5.51
N GLU A 585 -13.17 8.82 4.96
CA GLU A 585 -13.29 7.42 4.58
C GLU A 585 -12.39 7.12 3.37
N GLU A 586 -12.45 7.94 2.32
CA GLU A 586 -11.61 7.76 1.12
C GLU A 586 -10.11 7.91 1.43
N ARG A 587 -9.72 8.78 2.36
CA ARG A 587 -8.32 8.87 2.82
C ARG A 587 -7.83 7.57 3.45
N GLY A 588 -8.70 6.83 4.12
CA GLY A 588 -8.34 5.52 4.68
C GLY A 588 -8.15 4.44 3.60
N VAL A 589 -8.57 4.68 2.36
CA VAL A 589 -8.27 3.84 1.19
C VAL A 589 -7.43 4.57 0.15
N GLY A 590 -6.75 5.65 0.53
CA GLY A 590 -6.07 6.57 -0.38
C GLY A 590 -4.98 5.90 -1.22
N VAL A 591 -4.32 4.85 -0.70
CA VAL A 591 -3.36 4.06 -1.47
C VAL A 591 -4.00 3.40 -2.71
N ALA A 592 -5.22 2.90 -2.58
CA ALA A 592 -5.96 2.32 -3.69
C ALA A 592 -6.47 3.40 -4.67
N VAL A 593 -6.74 4.62 -4.17
CA VAL A 593 -7.06 5.78 -5.03
C VAL A 593 -5.85 6.16 -5.89
N ASP A 594 -4.66 6.26 -5.30
CA ASP A 594 -3.41 6.53 -6.02
C ASP A 594 -3.14 5.47 -7.09
N MET A 595 -3.30 4.18 -6.74
CA MET A 595 -3.14 3.08 -7.68
C MET A 595 -4.17 3.16 -8.80
N GLY A 596 -5.44 3.47 -8.51
CA GLY A 596 -6.49 3.59 -9.53
C GLY A 596 -6.28 4.75 -10.51
N ILE A 597 -5.67 5.86 -10.08
CA ILE A 597 -5.25 6.94 -10.97
C ILE A 597 -4.05 6.52 -11.81
N ALA A 598 -3.02 5.95 -11.18
CA ALA A 598 -1.81 5.49 -11.86
C ALA A 598 -2.06 4.37 -12.88
N GLU A 599 -3.02 3.50 -12.58
CA GLU A 599 -3.48 2.45 -13.49
C GLU A 599 -4.02 3.02 -14.80
N ARG A 600 -4.69 4.19 -14.76
CA ARG A 600 -5.27 4.85 -15.93
C ARG A 600 -4.32 5.83 -16.62
N ALA A 601 -3.18 6.15 -16.01
CA ALA A 601 -2.22 7.11 -16.57
C ALA A 601 -1.75 6.69 -17.98
N GLU A 602 -1.42 7.65 -18.84
CA GLU A 602 -0.88 7.32 -20.16
C GLU A 602 0.45 6.59 -20.03
N VAL A 603 1.35 7.11 -19.20
CA VAL A 603 2.62 6.48 -18.83
C VAL A 603 2.72 6.33 -17.31
N PHE A 604 3.23 5.20 -16.85
CA PHE A 604 3.53 4.97 -15.43
C PHE A 604 5.03 4.80 -15.21
N VAL A 605 5.60 5.47 -14.21
CA VAL A 605 6.98 5.32 -13.75
C VAL A 605 6.97 4.82 -12.29
N GLY A 606 7.36 3.57 -12.08
CA GLY A 606 7.34 2.91 -10.77
C GLY A 606 8.69 2.89 -10.05
N ASN A 607 8.66 2.57 -8.76
CA ASN A 607 9.84 2.15 -8.02
C ASN A 607 10.01 0.63 -8.17
N GLY A 608 11.13 0.19 -8.74
CA GLY A 608 11.35 -1.23 -9.07
C GLY A 608 11.32 -2.18 -7.87
N PHE A 609 11.57 -1.69 -6.66
CA PHE A 609 11.57 -2.46 -5.42
C PHE A 609 10.23 -2.49 -4.69
N SER A 610 9.24 -1.71 -5.13
CA SER A 610 7.98 -1.56 -4.40
C SER A 610 6.87 -2.49 -4.89
N SER A 611 6.22 -3.17 -3.94
CA SER A 611 5.04 -4.01 -4.20
C SER A 611 3.89 -3.19 -4.79
N LEU A 612 3.77 -1.92 -4.41
CA LEU A 612 2.80 -0.98 -4.96
C LEU A 612 3.00 -0.79 -6.47
N SER A 613 4.24 -0.56 -6.90
CA SER A 613 4.56 -0.41 -8.32
C SER A 613 4.35 -1.71 -9.08
N ALA A 614 4.74 -2.85 -8.50
CA ALA A 614 4.52 -4.16 -9.10
C ALA A 614 3.02 -4.44 -9.33
N ASN A 615 2.16 -4.09 -8.37
CA ASN A 615 0.71 -4.22 -8.51
C ASN A 615 0.15 -3.30 -9.61
N ILE A 616 0.56 -2.02 -9.65
CA ILE A 616 0.10 -1.11 -10.71
C ILE A 616 0.52 -1.63 -12.09
N VAL A 617 1.77 -2.06 -12.25
CA VAL A 617 2.28 -2.63 -13.51
C VAL A 617 1.47 -3.87 -13.90
N MET A 618 1.25 -4.80 -12.97
CA MET A 618 0.46 -6.00 -13.21
C MET A 618 -0.97 -5.69 -13.67
N LEU A 619 -1.65 -4.76 -12.99
CA LEU A 619 -3.00 -4.34 -13.33
C LEU A 619 -3.06 -3.64 -14.70
N ARG A 620 -2.09 -2.76 -14.99
CA ARG A 620 -1.96 -2.09 -16.30
C ARG A 620 -1.74 -3.10 -17.43
N MET A 621 -0.83 -4.06 -17.24
CA MET A 621 -0.58 -5.11 -18.23
C MET A 621 -1.82 -5.99 -18.46
N ALA A 622 -2.57 -6.33 -17.41
CA ALA A 622 -3.80 -7.13 -17.54
C ALA A 622 -4.89 -6.39 -18.35
N ARG A 623 -4.90 -5.05 -18.28
CA ARG A 623 -5.76 -4.15 -19.08
C ARG A 623 -5.21 -3.84 -20.47
N GLY A 624 -4.12 -4.48 -20.89
CA GLY A 624 -3.56 -4.35 -22.24
C GLY A 624 -2.60 -3.19 -22.45
N PHE A 625 -2.19 -2.48 -21.40
CA PHE A 625 -1.11 -1.49 -21.52
C PHE A 625 0.21 -2.20 -21.80
N GLY A 626 0.93 -1.73 -22.83
CA GLY A 626 2.23 -2.26 -23.22
C GLY A 626 3.30 -2.10 -22.15
N ARG A 627 4.38 -2.88 -22.25
CA ARG A 627 5.53 -2.80 -21.32
C ARG A 627 6.32 -1.51 -21.49
N ASP A 628 6.24 -0.90 -22.66
CA ASP A 628 6.88 0.36 -23.05
C ASP A 628 6.29 1.58 -22.32
N VAL A 629 5.00 1.56 -21.97
CA VAL A 629 4.32 2.62 -21.19
C VAL A 629 4.32 2.35 -19.68
N ASN A 630 5.11 1.36 -19.24
CA ASN A 630 5.37 1.00 -17.86
C ASN A 630 6.88 1.05 -17.62
N ARG A 631 7.35 2.09 -16.96
CA ARG A 631 8.76 2.40 -16.74
C ARG A 631 9.11 2.33 -15.27
N LEU A 632 10.41 2.29 -14.97
CA LEU A 632 10.95 2.29 -13.61
C LEU A 632 11.92 3.45 -13.41
N LEU A 633 12.03 3.90 -12.16
CA LEU A 633 13.02 4.89 -11.71
C LEU A 633 14.45 4.47 -12.00
#